data_AF-A0A4S4EK71-F1
#
_entry.id   AF-A0A4S4EK71-F1
#
_cell.length_a   1.000
_cell.length_b   1.000
_cell.length_c   1.000
_cell.angle_alpha   90.00
_cell.angle_beta   90.00
_cell.angle_gamma   90.00
#
_symmetry.space_group_name_H-M   'P 1'
#
loop_
_entity.id
_entity.type
_entity.pdbx_description
1 polymer ?
#
loop_
_entity_poly.entity_id
_entity_poly.type
_entity_poly.pdbx_seq_one_letter_code
_entity_poly.pdbx_strand_id
1 'polypeptide(L)'
;MKKSMFYEMTLEQKWEQIFTCENGYNQGNIVFVDVAVQTELVTVGGREAVWDENRVANGVIWFTSFVGVGEEVNIGLSSLIVDRMKWEQERGGWLGGEKRQVSVNKTEEYAGIGVGGWSRFGCYVLVERFVLKRMDKSVALTYDFKHTHVIRSKWE
;
A
#
# COMPACT_ATOMS: atom_id res chain seq x y z
N MET A 1 22.83 -19.92 16.50
CA MET A 1 21.50 -19.33 16.28
C MET A 1 21.20 -18.37 17.45
N LYS A 2 21.37 -17.06 17.27
CA LYS A 2 20.95 -16.01 18.24
C LYS A 2 20.10 -14.94 17.55
N LYS A 3 19.36 -15.34 16.51
CA LYS A 3 18.40 -14.52 15.78
C LYS A 3 17.07 -15.28 15.83
N SER A 4 16.01 -14.56 16.18
CA SER A 4 14.72 -15.05 16.64
C SER A 4 14.21 -16.30 15.90
N MET A 5 13.87 -17.35 16.65
CA MET A 5 13.29 -18.58 16.09
C MET A 5 11.84 -18.40 15.60
N PHE A 6 11.15 -17.39 16.14
CA PHE A 6 9.77 -17.07 15.84
C PHE A 6 9.65 -15.61 15.43
N TYR A 7 8.64 -15.32 14.61
CA TYR A 7 8.26 -13.99 14.17
C TYR A 7 6.75 -13.82 14.41
N GLU A 8 6.34 -12.59 14.65
CA GLU A 8 4.93 -12.20 14.76
C GLU A 8 4.50 -11.57 13.42
N MET A 9 3.33 -11.95 12.92
CA MET A 9 2.75 -11.37 11.72
C MET A 9 1.38 -10.81 12.05
N THR A 10 1.18 -9.52 11.80
CA THR A 10 -0.10 -8.83 12.01
C THR A 10 -0.62 -8.27 10.69
N LEU A 11 -1.94 -8.20 10.54
CA LEU A 11 -2.61 -7.48 9.46
C LEU A 11 -3.21 -6.19 10.03
N GLU A 12 -2.78 -5.06 9.52
CA GLU A 12 -3.20 -3.72 9.94
C GLU A 12 -3.99 -3.04 8.81
N GLN A 13 -5.00 -2.23 9.14
CA GLN A 13 -5.79 -1.47 8.16
C GLN A 13 -5.59 0.03 8.35
N LYS A 14 -5.44 0.77 7.25
CA LYS A 14 -5.37 2.25 7.26
C LYS A 14 -5.99 2.84 6.00
N TRP A 15 -6.34 4.13 6.06
CA TRP A 15 -6.66 4.92 4.87
C TRP A 15 -5.43 5.71 4.44
N GLU A 16 -5.05 5.60 3.17
CA GLU A 16 -3.93 6.33 2.59
C GLU A 16 -4.43 7.31 1.54
N GLN A 17 -3.99 8.57 1.62
CA GLN A 17 -4.37 9.59 0.65
C GLN A 17 -3.65 9.35 -0.68
N ILE A 18 -4.42 9.19 -1.75
CA ILE A 18 -3.89 8.97 -3.11
C ILE A 18 -4.03 10.21 -4.00
N PHE A 19 -4.92 11.14 -3.65
CA PHE A 19 -5.11 12.39 -4.37
C PHE A 19 -5.64 13.47 -3.44
N THR A 20 -5.26 14.72 -3.70
CA THR A 20 -5.81 15.88 -3.02
C THR A 20 -5.78 17.09 -3.93
N CYS A 21 -6.76 17.98 -3.79
CA CYS A 21 -6.72 19.31 -4.38
C CYS A 21 -7.39 20.31 -3.45
N GLU A 22 -7.02 21.58 -3.61
CA GLU A 22 -7.60 22.70 -2.87
C GLU A 22 -8.42 23.57 -3.80
N ASN A 23 -9.56 24.06 -3.30
CA ASN A 23 -10.46 24.93 -4.03
C ASN A 23 -9.89 26.36 -4.03
N GLY A 24 -9.35 26.79 -5.17
CA GLY A 24 -9.10 28.22 -5.40
C GLY A 24 -10.42 28.99 -5.60
N TYR A 25 -10.40 30.32 -5.49
CA TYR A 25 -11.59 31.20 -5.55
C TYR A 25 -12.53 31.00 -6.77
N ASN A 26 -12.17 30.21 -7.79
CA ASN A 26 -12.93 29.96 -9.01
C ASN A 26 -13.00 28.48 -9.45
N GLN A 27 -12.64 27.52 -8.59
CA GLN A 27 -12.78 26.11 -8.94
C GLN A 27 -14.25 25.70 -8.77
N GLY A 28 -14.78 24.97 -9.76
CA GLY A 28 -16.16 24.50 -9.74
C GLY A 28 -16.42 23.42 -8.68
N ASN A 29 -17.62 22.84 -8.70
CA ASN A 29 -17.98 21.77 -7.76
C ASN A 29 -17.51 20.38 -8.20
N ILE A 30 -16.82 20.25 -9.34
CA ILE A 30 -16.43 18.96 -9.90
C ILE A 30 -14.92 18.77 -9.72
N VAL A 31 -14.53 17.64 -9.15
CA VAL A 31 -13.15 17.18 -9.05
C VAL A 31 -12.97 15.91 -9.87
N PHE A 32 -11.95 15.91 -10.72
CA PHE A 32 -11.50 14.74 -11.47
C PHE A 32 -10.27 14.15 -10.79
N VAL A 33 -10.39 12.91 -10.34
CA VAL A 33 -9.28 12.11 -9.83
C VAL A 33 -8.79 11.23 -10.97
N ASP A 34 -7.53 11.41 -11.34
CA ASP A 34 -6.76 10.51 -12.22
C ASP A 34 -5.38 10.33 -11.60
N VAL A 35 -5.18 9.18 -10.94
CA VAL A 35 -3.90 8.86 -10.29
C VAL A 35 -3.54 7.40 -10.48
N ALA A 36 -2.27 7.13 -10.77
CA ALA A 36 -1.74 5.78 -10.82
C ALA A 36 -1.32 5.33 -9.42
N VAL A 37 -1.97 4.28 -8.91
CA VAL A 37 -1.76 3.74 -7.57
C VAL A 37 -0.99 2.43 -7.66
N GLN A 38 0.16 2.36 -6.98
CA GLN A 38 0.86 1.08 -6.76
C GLN A 38 0.01 0.21 -5.83
N THR A 39 -0.39 -0.98 -6.30
CA THR A 39 -1.30 -1.88 -5.58
C THR A 39 -0.60 -2.72 -4.53
N GLU A 40 0.70 -2.96 -4.71
CA GLU A 40 1.57 -3.72 -3.82
C GLU A 40 2.82 -2.90 -3.50
N LEU A 41 3.16 -2.79 -2.22
CA LEU A 41 4.39 -2.12 -1.79
C LEU A 41 5.03 -2.89 -0.64
N VAL A 42 6.28 -3.30 -0.81
CA VAL A 42 7.05 -3.96 0.25
C VAL A 42 8.07 -2.98 0.80
N THR A 43 8.18 -2.91 2.13
CA THR A 43 9.26 -2.15 2.77
C THR A 43 10.13 -3.03 3.66
N VAL A 44 11.45 -2.81 3.59
CA VAL A 44 12.46 -3.47 4.41
C VAL A 44 13.32 -2.37 5.04
N GLY A 45 13.43 -2.36 6.36
CA GLY A 45 14.16 -1.29 7.07
C GLY A 45 13.58 0.11 6.85
N GLY A 46 12.27 0.21 6.57
CA GLY A 46 11.58 1.48 6.33
C GLY A 46 11.76 2.05 4.92
N ARG A 47 12.35 1.31 3.99
CA ARG A 47 12.55 1.70 2.59
C ARG A 47 11.89 0.71 1.66
N GLU A 48 11.48 1.16 0.49
CA GLU A 48 10.90 0.31 -0.55
C GLU A 48 11.90 -0.78 -0.96
N ALA A 49 11.41 -2.01 -1.04
CA ALA A 49 12.18 -3.17 -1.44
C ALA A 49 11.74 -3.65 -2.81
N VAL A 50 12.72 -3.97 -3.65
CA VAL A 50 12.48 -4.64 -4.94
C VAL A 50 12.40 -6.14 -4.74
N TRP A 51 11.54 -6.78 -5.53
CA TRP A 51 11.34 -8.22 -5.48
C TRP A 51 10.57 -8.70 -6.72
N ASP A 52 10.81 -9.94 -7.11
CA ASP A 52 10.19 -10.59 -8.28
C ASP A 52 9.62 -11.95 -7.84
N GLU A 53 8.31 -12.12 -8.03
CA GLU A 53 7.58 -13.36 -7.71
C GLU A 53 8.08 -14.53 -8.52
N ASN A 54 8.56 -14.27 -9.74
CA ASN A 54 9.03 -15.31 -10.64
C ASN A 54 10.46 -15.75 -10.33
N ARG A 55 11.19 -14.99 -9.51
CA ARG A 55 12.56 -15.31 -9.08
C ARG A 55 12.56 -15.99 -7.72
N VAL A 56 11.86 -17.11 -7.63
CA VAL A 56 11.90 -17.98 -6.46
C VAL A 56 13.18 -18.80 -6.49
N ALA A 57 14.03 -18.64 -5.48
CA ALA A 57 15.22 -19.47 -5.30
C ALA A 57 15.02 -20.37 -4.09
N ASN A 58 15.01 -21.69 -4.29
CA ASN A 58 14.82 -22.69 -3.23
C ASN A 58 13.53 -22.48 -2.39
N GLY A 59 12.44 -22.07 -3.03
CA GLY A 59 11.17 -21.80 -2.35
C GLY A 59 11.13 -20.50 -1.55
N VAL A 60 12.15 -19.63 -1.69
CA VAL A 60 12.25 -18.33 -1.00
C VAL A 60 12.11 -17.20 -2.01
N ILE A 61 11.29 -16.21 -1.66
CA ILE A 61 11.21 -14.91 -2.33
C ILE A 61 12.12 -13.94 -1.58
N TRP A 62 13.01 -13.27 -2.32
CA TRP A 62 13.96 -12.31 -1.76
C TRP A 62 13.47 -10.88 -1.99
N PHE A 63 13.45 -10.10 -0.91
CA PHE A 63 13.14 -8.69 -0.88
C PHE A 63 14.42 -7.91 -0.59
N THR A 64 14.81 -7.04 -1.51
CA THR A 64 16.06 -6.28 -1.43
C THR A 64 15.74 -4.79 -1.31
N SER A 65 16.17 -4.16 -0.22
CA SER A 65 16.11 -2.72 -0.05
C SER A 65 17.50 -2.11 -0.15
N PHE A 66 17.62 -1.00 -0.88
CA PHE A 66 18.87 -0.26 -1.06
C PHE A 66 18.90 0.95 -0.12
N VAL A 67 19.86 0.96 0.81
CA VAL A 67 19.99 2.03 1.83
C VAL A 67 20.98 3.11 1.36
N GLY A 68 21.98 2.73 0.56
CA GLY A 68 23.00 3.59 -0.04
C GLY A 68 23.88 2.82 -1.03
N VAL A 69 24.94 3.46 -1.54
CA VAL A 69 25.88 2.82 -2.47
C VAL A 69 26.59 1.65 -1.78
N GLY A 70 26.28 0.42 -2.20
CA GLY A 70 26.88 -0.79 -1.68
C GLY A 70 26.26 -1.34 -0.38
N GLU A 71 25.19 -0.72 0.14
CA GLU A 71 24.49 -1.21 1.33
C GLU A 71 23.07 -1.69 0.97
N GLU A 72 22.91 -3.02 1.01
CA GLU A 72 21.67 -3.71 0.71
C GLU A 72 21.19 -4.51 1.91
N VAL A 73 19.89 -4.42 2.19
CA VAL A 73 19.23 -5.25 3.19
C VAL A 73 18.35 -6.26 2.47
N ASN A 74 18.68 -7.53 2.66
CA ASN A 74 17.97 -8.65 2.06
C ASN A 74 17.15 -9.39 3.11
N ILE A 75 15.86 -9.59 2.83
CA ILE A 75 14.97 -10.43 3.62
C ILE A 75 14.42 -11.52 2.70
N GLY A 76 14.63 -12.77 3.09
CA GLY A 76 14.02 -13.92 2.44
C GLY A 76 12.76 -14.34 3.19
N LEU A 77 11.65 -14.49 2.48
CA LEU A 77 10.44 -15.10 3.01
C LEU A 77 10.10 -16.36 2.22
N SER A 78 9.62 -17.40 2.90
CA SER A 78 9.10 -18.57 2.21
C SER A 78 7.97 -18.16 1.26
N SER A 79 8.01 -18.63 0.02
CA SER A 79 6.96 -18.46 -0.99
C SER A 79 5.58 -18.82 -0.42
N LEU A 80 5.48 -19.90 0.35
CA LEU A 80 4.23 -20.32 1.00
C LEU A 80 3.63 -19.25 1.92
N ILE A 81 4.46 -18.42 2.57
CA ILE A 81 3.98 -17.32 3.41
C ILE A 81 3.49 -16.17 2.54
N VAL A 82 4.22 -15.83 1.47
CA VAL A 82 3.82 -14.78 0.51
C VAL A 82 2.50 -15.15 -0.17
N ASP A 83 2.38 -16.40 -0.63
CA ASP A 83 1.16 -16.93 -1.23
C ASP A 83 -0.01 -16.86 -0.25
N ARG A 84 0.23 -17.19 1.03
CA ARG A 84 -0.81 -17.08 2.06
C ARG A 84 -1.23 -15.62 2.30
N MET A 85 -0.30 -14.67 2.33
CA MET A 85 -0.63 -13.24 2.46
C MET A 85 -1.54 -12.80 1.33
N LYS A 86 -1.18 -13.13 0.07
CA LYS A 86 -1.98 -12.78 -1.11
C LYS A 86 -3.35 -13.43 -1.08
N TRP A 87 -3.43 -14.72 -0.75
CA TRP A 87 -4.69 -15.43 -0.64
C TRP A 87 -5.64 -14.80 0.38
N GLU A 88 -5.13 -14.34 1.52
CA GLU A 88 -5.94 -13.61 2.52
C GLU A 88 -6.46 -12.26 2.01
N GLN A 89 -5.73 -11.59 1.11
CA GLN A 89 -6.16 -10.35 0.49
C GLN A 89 -7.20 -10.59 -0.60
N GLU A 90 -6.95 -11.57 -1.47
CA GLU A 90 -7.83 -11.92 -2.59
C GLU A 90 -9.20 -12.39 -2.09
N ARG A 91 -9.26 -13.24 -1.06
CA ARG A 91 -10.53 -13.63 -0.43
C ARG A 91 -11.27 -12.44 0.20
N GLY A 92 -10.54 -11.38 0.54
CA GLY A 92 -11.06 -10.12 1.07
C GLY A 92 -11.57 -9.18 -0.03
N GLY A 93 -11.46 -9.58 -1.30
CA GLY A 93 -11.87 -8.78 -2.45
C GLY A 93 -10.73 -7.99 -3.10
N TRP A 94 -9.49 -8.10 -2.60
CA TRP A 94 -8.35 -7.45 -3.25
C TRP A 94 -8.17 -7.97 -4.67
N LEU A 95 -8.26 -7.06 -5.65
CA LEU A 95 -8.13 -7.37 -7.07
C LEU A 95 -6.66 -7.22 -7.47
N GLY A 96 -5.85 -8.19 -7.05
CA GLY A 96 -4.47 -8.33 -7.52
C GLY A 96 -4.43 -8.53 -9.03
N GLY A 97 -3.42 -7.98 -9.69
CA GLY A 97 -3.21 -8.15 -11.13
C GLY A 97 -1.72 -8.24 -11.46
N GLU A 98 -1.39 -8.74 -12.65
CA GLU A 98 0.01 -8.82 -13.12
C GLU A 98 0.73 -7.47 -13.07
N LYS A 99 -0.03 -6.39 -13.24
CA LYS A 99 0.46 -5.02 -13.07
C LYS A 99 0.25 -4.60 -11.63
N ARG A 100 1.35 -4.39 -10.90
CA ARG A 100 1.38 -3.82 -9.54
C ARG A 100 1.01 -2.33 -9.47
N GLN A 101 0.34 -1.81 -10.50
CA GLN A 101 -0.06 -0.42 -10.65
C GLN A 101 -1.38 -0.35 -11.41
N VAL A 102 -2.35 0.39 -10.85
CA VAL A 102 -3.70 0.57 -11.39
C VAL A 102 -4.03 2.06 -11.42
N SER A 103 -4.64 2.53 -12.51
CA SER A 103 -5.16 3.89 -12.60
C SER A 103 -6.52 3.98 -11.90
N VAL A 104 -6.66 4.96 -11.01
CA VAL A 104 -7.90 5.31 -10.33
C VAL A 104 -8.48 6.54 -11.02
N ASN A 105 -9.56 6.32 -11.76
CA ASN A 105 -10.32 7.36 -12.45
C ASN A 105 -11.68 7.54 -11.77
N LYS A 106 -11.95 8.75 -11.27
CA LYS A 106 -13.19 9.03 -10.51
C LYS A 106 -13.57 10.50 -10.63
N THR A 107 -14.84 10.76 -10.92
CA THR A 107 -15.41 12.12 -10.89
C THR A 107 -16.23 12.26 -9.62
N GLU A 108 -15.99 13.34 -8.89
CA GLU A 108 -16.63 13.66 -7.62
C GLU A 108 -17.26 15.04 -7.71
N GLU A 109 -18.52 15.15 -7.30
CA GLU A 109 -19.26 16.40 -7.31
C GLU A 109 -19.59 16.82 -5.88
N TYR A 110 -19.20 18.05 -5.54
CA TYR A 110 -19.51 18.65 -4.24
C TYR A 110 -21.00 19.02 -4.19
N ALA A 111 -21.76 18.27 -3.39
CA ALA A 111 -23.20 18.46 -3.18
C ALA A 111 -23.54 19.41 -2.01
N GLY A 112 -22.56 20.10 -1.43
CA GLY A 112 -22.77 20.93 -0.24
C GLY A 112 -23.68 22.14 -0.49
N ILE A 113 -24.68 22.31 0.38
CA ILE A 113 -25.63 23.42 0.37
C ILE A 113 -25.20 24.39 1.47
N GLY A 114 -24.22 25.26 1.22
CA GLY A 114 -23.68 26.15 2.25
C GLY A 114 -22.94 27.37 1.71
N VAL A 115 -22.95 28.47 2.48
CA VAL A 115 -22.20 29.69 2.18
C VAL A 115 -20.73 29.43 2.48
N GLY A 116 -19.91 29.22 1.44
CA GLY A 116 -18.45 29.02 1.61
C GLY A 116 -17.81 28.01 0.67
N GLY A 117 -18.58 27.15 -0.01
CA GLY A 117 -18.03 26.09 -0.87
C GLY A 117 -17.20 25.06 -0.11
N TRP A 118 -16.47 24.22 -0.84
CA TRP A 118 -15.41 23.37 -0.27
C TRP A 118 -14.07 24.11 -0.35
N SER A 119 -13.13 23.76 0.51
CA SER A 119 -11.77 24.30 0.58
C SER A 119 -10.72 23.26 0.19
N ARG A 120 -10.95 22.00 0.53
CA ARG A 120 -10.07 20.89 0.18
C ARG A 120 -10.85 19.62 -0.11
N PHE A 121 -10.39 18.89 -1.12
CA PHE A 121 -10.85 17.55 -1.45
C PHE A 121 -9.70 16.56 -1.27
N GLY A 122 -9.98 15.43 -0.63
CA GLY A 122 -9.06 14.31 -0.48
C GLY A 122 -9.70 13.00 -0.94
N CYS A 123 -8.94 12.20 -1.69
CA CYS A 123 -9.29 10.84 -2.09
C CYS A 123 -8.35 9.85 -1.40
N TYR A 124 -8.93 8.84 -0.77
CA TYR A 124 -8.23 7.87 0.07
C TYR A 124 -8.51 6.45 -0.39
N VAL A 125 -7.51 5.59 -0.35
CA VAL A 125 -7.63 4.15 -0.60
C VAL A 125 -7.48 3.38 0.71
N LEU A 126 -8.23 2.29 0.88
CA LEU A 126 -7.98 1.35 1.96
C LEU A 126 -6.66 0.60 1.68
N VAL A 127 -5.79 0.57 2.68
CA VAL A 127 -4.55 -0.21 2.65
C VAL A 127 -4.60 -1.23 3.76
N GLU A 128 -4.41 -2.49 3.41
CA GLU A 128 -4.15 -3.57 4.36
C GLU A 128 -2.67 -3.89 4.34
N ARG A 129 -2.04 -3.90 5.51
CA ARG A 129 -0.59 -4.03 5.68
C ARG A 129 -0.28 -5.25 6.52
N PHE A 130 0.44 -6.21 5.95
CA PHE A 130 1.12 -7.22 6.76
C PHE A 130 2.37 -6.61 7.38
N VAL A 131 2.55 -6.80 8.69
CA VAL A 131 3.75 -6.38 9.42
C VAL A 131 4.40 -7.62 10.02
N LEU A 132 5.60 -7.94 9.54
CA LEU A 132 6.41 -9.03 10.08
C LEU A 132 7.38 -8.47 11.12
N LYS A 133 7.19 -8.84 12.39
CA LYS A 133 7.99 -8.40 13.54
C LYS A 133 8.89 -9.51 14.05
N ARG A 134 10.13 -9.16 14.36
CA ARG A 134 11.06 -10.00 15.14
C ARG A 134 10.60 -10.06 16.60
N MET A 135 11.14 -11.00 17.37
CA MET A 135 10.81 -11.13 18.80
C MET A 135 11.24 -9.92 19.64
N ASP A 136 12.26 -9.18 19.19
CA ASP A 136 12.67 -7.91 19.79
C ASP A 136 11.73 -6.73 19.43
N LYS A 137 10.59 -7.03 18.80
CA LYS A 137 9.57 -6.10 18.31
C LYS A 137 10.03 -5.16 17.18
N SER A 138 11.26 -5.33 16.66
CA SER A 138 11.67 -4.64 15.44
C SER A 138 10.91 -5.16 14.23
N VAL A 139 10.53 -4.24 13.32
CA VAL A 139 9.92 -4.61 12.05
C VAL A 139 10.99 -5.16 11.12
N ALA A 140 10.75 -6.36 10.59
CA ALA A 140 11.57 -6.95 9.55
C ALA A 140 11.11 -6.45 8.18
N LEU A 141 9.83 -6.62 7.87
CA LEU A 141 9.24 -6.34 6.57
C LEU A 141 7.80 -5.85 6.75
N THR A 142 7.36 -4.91 5.92
CA THR A 142 5.93 -4.65 5.71
C THR A 142 5.55 -4.96 4.28
N TYR A 143 4.30 -5.38 4.09
CA TYR A 143 3.72 -5.63 2.78
C TYR A 143 2.33 -5.01 2.72
N ASP A 144 2.22 -3.93 1.96
CA ASP A 144 1.01 -3.15 1.79
C ASP A 144 0.26 -3.60 0.53
N PHE A 145 -1.05 -3.82 0.70
CA PHE A 145 -2.00 -4.12 -0.35
C PHE A 145 -3.02 -2.98 -0.42
N LYS A 146 -3.03 -2.23 -1.52
CA LYS A 146 -3.96 -1.11 -1.72
C LYS A 146 -5.20 -1.61 -2.45
N HIS A 147 -6.36 -1.46 -1.82
CA HIS A 147 -7.64 -1.90 -2.33
C HIS A 147 -8.26 -0.80 -3.19
N THR A 148 -7.83 -0.70 -4.45
CA THR A 148 -8.27 0.38 -5.38
C THR A 148 -9.76 0.38 -5.71
N HIS A 149 -10.50 -0.68 -5.34
CA HIS A 149 -11.96 -0.74 -5.40
C HIS A 149 -12.65 -0.20 -4.13
N VAL A 150 -11.89 0.03 -3.05
CA VAL A 150 -12.37 0.56 -1.77
C VAL A 150 -11.77 1.96 -1.56
N ILE A 151 -12.48 2.96 -2.08
CA ILE A 151 -12.07 4.36 -2.08
C ILE A 151 -13.03 5.20 -1.24
N ARG A 152 -12.50 6.20 -0.53
CA ARG A 152 -13.27 7.22 0.17
C ARG A 152 -12.88 8.61 -0.29
N SER A 153 -13.90 9.45 -0.42
CA SER A 153 -13.76 10.87 -0.73
C SER A 153 -14.08 11.69 0.51
N LYS A 154 -13.33 12.76 0.74
CA LYS A 154 -13.55 13.70 1.83
C LYS A 154 -13.52 15.12 1.28
N TRP A 155 -14.56 15.88 1.60
CA TRP A 155 -14.65 17.30 1.33
C TRP A 155 -14.54 18.06 2.65
N GLU A 156 -13.76 19.14 2.67
CA GLU A 156 -13.61 20.08 3.79
C GLU A 156 -14.19 21.44 3.42
#